data_AF-A0A956KMQ2-F1
#
_entry.id   AF-A0A956KMQ2-F1
#
_cell.length_a   1.000
_cell.length_b   1.000
_cell.length_c   1.000
_cell.angle_alpha   90.00
_cell.angle_beta   90.00
_cell.angle_gamma   90.00
#
_symmetry.space_group_name_H-M   'P 1'
#
loop_
_entity.id
_entity.type
_entity.pdbx_description
1 polymer ?
#
loop_
_entity_poly.entity_id
_entity_poly.type
_entity_poly.pdbx_seq_one_letter_code
_entity_poly.pdbx_strand_id
1 'polypeptide(L)'
;MTDQPNRWSLEQDLIDDLRDGERSREALAADPRAAVEAMIGKALPAAVTVKVAFDTPTRFHQVVPFPGHDFLGSLVPPEGEARIWGPRGIAVQVARRAADDPAFLASLRADPTGMARTNLAQVSLNRLTMPEDLEVVLVEEDAETIWLTIPIDRHRRARRRVEGRGHGKGEGHGKGEGRGKGEGHGHDRHRE
;
A
#
# COMPACT_ATOMS: atom_id res chain seq x y z
N MET A 1 -9.24 -17.27 -18.94
CA MET A 1 -9.08 -17.61 -17.51
C MET A 1 -9.72 -16.46 -16.75
N THR A 2 -10.61 -16.75 -15.81
CA THR A 2 -11.33 -15.70 -15.07
C THR A 2 -10.33 -14.85 -14.30
N ASP A 3 -10.26 -13.55 -14.62
CA ASP A 3 -9.57 -12.50 -13.85
C ASP A 3 -10.24 -12.33 -12.49
N GLN A 4 -10.23 -13.38 -11.66
CA GLN A 4 -10.61 -13.22 -10.27
C GLN A 4 -9.47 -12.48 -9.59
N PRO A 5 -9.71 -11.26 -9.06
CA PRO A 5 -8.70 -10.57 -8.28
C PRO A 5 -8.32 -11.47 -7.12
N ASN A 6 -7.03 -11.76 -7.02
CA ASN A 6 -6.48 -12.43 -5.86
C ASN A 6 -6.24 -11.39 -4.75
N ARG A 7 -6.10 -11.86 -3.51
CA ARG A 7 -5.93 -11.00 -2.34
C ARG A 7 -4.75 -10.04 -2.49
N TRP A 8 -3.68 -10.52 -3.10
CA TRP A 8 -2.49 -9.70 -3.32
C TRP A 8 -2.80 -8.48 -4.19
N SER A 9 -3.49 -8.69 -5.33
CA SER A 9 -3.89 -7.63 -6.25
C SER A 9 -4.82 -6.64 -5.58
N LEU A 10 -5.81 -7.14 -4.84
CA LEU A 10 -6.73 -6.29 -4.10
C LEU A 10 -6.01 -5.39 -3.09
N GLU A 11 -5.12 -5.95 -2.29
CA GLU A 11 -4.36 -5.16 -1.33
C GLU A 11 -3.40 -4.18 -2.01
N GLN A 12 -2.85 -4.53 -3.19
CA GLN A 12 -1.99 -3.63 -3.97
C GLN A 12 -2.78 -2.45 -4.52
N ASP A 13 -3.94 -2.71 -5.11
CA ASP A 13 -4.84 -1.68 -5.62
C ASP A 13 -5.30 -0.74 -4.48
N LEU A 14 -5.61 -1.28 -3.29
CA LEU A 14 -5.92 -0.45 -2.10
C LEU A 14 -4.78 0.47 -1.69
N ILE A 15 -3.55 -0.03 -1.75
CA ILE A 15 -2.36 0.76 -1.43
C ILE A 15 -2.17 1.86 -2.47
N ASP A 16 -2.41 1.56 -3.74
CA ASP A 16 -2.31 2.51 -4.84
C ASP A 16 -3.40 3.60 -4.75
N ASP A 17 -4.67 3.25 -4.51
CA ASP A 17 -5.77 4.18 -4.21
C ASP A 17 -5.40 5.17 -3.09
N LEU A 18 -4.84 4.65 -1.98
CA LEU A 18 -4.44 5.46 -0.82
C LEU A 18 -3.25 6.38 -1.14
N ARG A 19 -2.30 5.88 -1.94
CA ARG A 19 -1.12 6.64 -2.35
C ARG A 19 -1.52 7.81 -3.24
N ASP A 20 -2.40 7.53 -4.21
CA ASP A 20 -2.82 8.47 -5.24
C ASP A 20 -3.91 9.43 -4.71
N GLY A 21 -4.48 9.13 -3.53
CA GLY A 21 -5.42 9.98 -2.82
C GLY A 21 -6.87 9.80 -3.27
N GLU A 22 -7.14 8.78 -4.08
CA GLU A 22 -8.47 8.35 -4.48
C GLU A 22 -9.27 7.81 -3.28
N ARG A 23 -8.54 7.30 -2.27
CA ARG A 23 -9.09 6.88 -0.98
C ARG A 23 -8.32 7.52 0.17
N SER A 24 -9.03 7.95 1.22
CA SER A 24 -8.39 8.36 2.48
C SER A 24 -8.25 7.19 3.45
N ARG A 25 -7.26 7.28 4.36
CA ARG A 25 -7.08 6.27 5.41
C ARG A 25 -8.27 6.27 6.36
N GLU A 26 -8.83 7.44 6.65
CA GLU A 26 -10.02 7.60 7.49
C GLU A 26 -11.24 6.92 6.87
N ALA A 27 -11.47 7.10 5.56
CA ALA A 27 -12.57 6.45 4.86
C ALA A 27 -12.41 4.92 4.83
N LEU A 28 -11.20 4.43 4.55
CA LEU A 28 -10.91 2.99 4.58
C LEU A 28 -11.07 2.41 6.00
N ALA A 29 -10.67 3.14 7.04
CA ALA A 29 -10.85 2.71 8.41
C ALA A 29 -12.31 2.67 8.85
N ALA A 30 -13.13 3.59 8.32
CA ALA A 30 -14.55 3.69 8.65
C ALA A 30 -15.39 2.56 8.03
N ASP A 31 -15.09 2.18 6.77
CA ASP A 31 -15.82 1.10 6.09
C ASP A 31 -14.89 0.27 5.18
N PRO A 32 -14.08 -0.62 5.78
CA PRO A 32 -13.18 -1.46 5.00
C PRO A 32 -13.90 -2.56 4.23
N ARG A 33 -15.09 -2.95 4.67
CA ARG A 33 -15.91 -3.93 3.98
C ARG A 33 -16.39 -3.37 2.63
N ALA A 34 -16.97 -2.18 2.62
CA ALA A 34 -17.40 -1.55 1.38
C ALA A 34 -16.23 -1.30 0.42
N ALA A 35 -15.04 -0.97 0.96
CA ALA A 35 -13.83 -0.85 0.15
C ALA A 35 -13.50 -2.15 -0.60
N VAL A 36 -13.47 -3.28 0.10
CA VAL A 36 -13.20 -4.60 -0.49
C VAL A 36 -14.29 -4.97 -1.50
N GLU A 37 -15.57 -4.86 -1.11
CA GLU A 37 -16.72 -5.21 -1.96
C GLU A 37 -16.74 -4.43 -3.28
N ALA A 38 -16.40 -3.13 -3.24
CA ALA A 38 -16.29 -2.29 -4.43
C ALA A 38 -15.21 -2.77 -5.41
N MET A 39 -14.07 -3.25 -4.89
CA MET A 39 -12.94 -3.70 -5.72
C MET A 39 -13.16 -5.08 -6.31
N ILE A 40 -13.76 -6.00 -5.55
CA ILE A 40 -14.08 -7.35 -6.05
C ILE A 40 -15.35 -7.38 -6.91
N GLY A 41 -16.16 -6.31 -6.89
CA GLY A 41 -17.42 -6.21 -7.63
C GLY A 41 -18.50 -7.19 -7.15
N LYS A 42 -18.42 -7.67 -5.91
CA LYS A 42 -19.35 -8.63 -5.28
C LYS A 42 -19.46 -8.38 -3.79
N ALA A 43 -20.61 -8.73 -3.21
CA ALA A 43 -20.79 -8.69 -1.75
C ALA A 43 -19.98 -9.81 -1.07
N LEU A 44 -19.39 -9.51 0.09
CA LEU A 44 -18.78 -10.51 0.95
C LEU A 44 -19.87 -11.32 1.69
N PRO A 45 -19.56 -12.53 2.19
CA PRO A 45 -20.49 -13.23 3.08
C PRO A 45 -20.88 -12.37 4.29
N ALA A 46 -22.13 -12.44 4.75
CA ALA A 46 -22.62 -11.58 5.83
C ALA A 46 -21.89 -11.80 7.17
N ALA A 47 -21.40 -13.02 7.41
CA ALA A 47 -20.62 -13.35 8.61
C ALA A 47 -19.19 -12.78 8.60
N VAL A 48 -18.71 -12.32 7.44
CA VAL A 48 -17.32 -11.83 7.29
C VAL A 48 -17.20 -10.38 7.76
N THR A 49 -16.31 -10.17 8.72
CA THR A 49 -15.82 -8.89 9.21
C THR A 49 -14.49 -8.56 8.54
N VAL A 50 -14.39 -7.37 7.96
CA VAL A 50 -13.13 -6.85 7.41
C VAL A 50 -12.53 -5.85 8.39
N LYS A 51 -11.26 -6.01 8.72
CA LYS A 51 -10.49 -5.12 9.59
C LYS A 51 -9.30 -4.55 8.83
N VAL A 52 -8.83 -3.38 9.25
CA VAL A 52 -7.66 -2.74 8.66
C VAL A 52 -6.62 -2.49 9.73
N ALA A 53 -5.40 -2.91 9.47
CA ALA A 53 -4.24 -2.62 10.27
C ALA A 53 -3.35 -1.64 9.51
N PHE A 54 -3.07 -0.51 10.13
CA PHE A 54 -2.23 0.53 9.57
C PHE A 54 -0.84 0.46 10.17
N ASP A 55 0.16 0.18 9.35
CA ASP A 55 1.54 0.18 9.81
C ASP A 55 2.03 1.60 10.13
N THR A 56 2.98 1.65 11.05
CA THR A 56 3.64 2.88 11.52
C THR A 56 5.16 2.72 11.37
N PRO A 57 5.97 3.76 11.64
CA PRO A 57 7.43 3.62 11.59
C PRO A 57 7.98 2.55 12.54
N THR A 58 7.27 2.29 13.65
CA THR A 58 7.69 1.40 14.74
C THR A 58 6.76 0.22 14.93
N ARG A 59 5.76 0.02 14.07
CA ARG A 59 4.83 -1.11 14.13
C ARG A 59 4.49 -1.63 12.75
N PHE A 60 4.64 -2.94 12.57
CA PHE A 60 4.33 -3.67 11.36
C PHE A 60 3.36 -4.82 11.68
N HIS A 61 2.31 -5.00 10.89
CA HIS A 61 1.34 -6.08 11.09
C HIS A 61 1.65 -7.24 10.15
N GLN A 62 1.90 -8.41 10.72
CA GLN A 62 2.05 -9.66 9.98
C GLN A 62 0.73 -10.40 10.02
N VAL A 63 0.04 -10.49 8.88
CA VAL A 63 -1.18 -11.31 8.77
C VAL A 63 -0.84 -12.74 8.40
N VAL A 64 -1.48 -13.70 9.07
CA VAL A 64 -1.53 -15.11 8.67
C VAL A 64 -2.94 -15.36 8.14
N PRO A 65 -3.10 -15.61 6.83
CA PRO A 65 -4.42 -15.74 6.21
C PRO A 65 -5.12 -17.02 6.66
N PHE A 66 -6.44 -16.97 6.71
CA PHE A 66 -7.24 -18.17 6.86
C PHE A 66 -7.43 -18.82 5.48
N PRO A 67 -7.01 -20.08 5.28
CA PRO A 67 -7.02 -20.71 3.96
C PRO A 67 -8.43 -20.95 3.40
N GLY A 68 -9.49 -20.89 4.23
CA GLY A 68 -10.88 -21.08 3.79
C GLY A 68 -11.54 -19.83 3.18
N HIS A 69 -10.83 -18.72 3.02
CA HIS A 69 -11.36 -17.50 2.36
C HIS A 69 -11.30 -17.60 0.82
N ASP A 70 -12.02 -18.57 0.24
CA ASP A 70 -12.02 -18.85 -1.20
C ASP A 70 -12.35 -17.62 -2.07
N PHE A 71 -13.14 -16.69 -1.54
CA PHE A 71 -13.59 -15.50 -2.26
C PHE A 71 -12.53 -14.42 -2.47
N LEU A 72 -11.44 -14.43 -1.68
CA LEU A 72 -10.28 -13.56 -1.85
C LEU A 72 -9.17 -14.22 -2.69
N GLY A 73 -9.24 -15.52 -2.94
CA GLY A 73 -8.18 -16.25 -3.62
C GLY A 73 -6.86 -16.26 -2.83
N SER A 74 -5.76 -16.57 -3.52
CA SER A 74 -4.46 -16.77 -2.88
C SER A 74 -3.71 -15.46 -2.57
N LEU A 75 -2.82 -15.48 -1.56
CA LEU A 75 -1.79 -14.46 -1.33
C LEU A 75 -0.60 -14.55 -2.30
N VAL A 76 -0.66 -15.42 -3.31
CA VAL A 76 0.45 -15.63 -4.23
C VAL A 76 0.47 -14.47 -5.23
N PRO A 77 1.62 -13.80 -5.42
CA PRO A 77 1.74 -12.80 -6.48
C PRO A 77 1.47 -13.44 -7.85
N PRO A 78 0.91 -12.71 -8.82
CA PRO A 78 0.67 -13.22 -10.16
C PRO A 78 1.93 -13.77 -10.81
N GLU A 79 1.75 -14.75 -11.70
CA GLU A 79 2.84 -15.45 -12.38
C GLU A 79 3.73 -14.45 -13.15
N GLY A 80 5.04 -14.46 -12.86
CA GLY A 80 6.00 -13.50 -13.41
C GLY A 80 6.49 -12.44 -12.42
N GLU A 81 5.77 -12.19 -11.32
CA GLU A 81 6.18 -11.25 -10.25
C GLU A 81 6.96 -11.94 -9.13
N ALA A 82 8.01 -12.68 -9.50
CA ALA A 82 8.70 -13.62 -8.62
C ALA A 82 9.35 -13.01 -7.35
N ARG A 83 9.45 -11.67 -7.25
CA ARG A 83 10.04 -10.99 -6.09
C ARG A 83 9.32 -9.69 -5.76
N ILE A 84 8.48 -9.76 -4.73
CA ILE A 84 8.01 -8.58 -4.02
C ILE A 84 9.18 -8.07 -3.17
N TRP A 85 9.69 -6.89 -3.49
CA TRP A 85 10.76 -6.27 -2.72
C TRP A 85 10.22 -5.59 -1.46
N GLY A 86 11.01 -5.63 -0.39
CA GLY A 86 10.68 -4.93 0.86
C GLY A 86 9.77 -5.70 1.82
N PRO A 87 9.27 -5.04 2.88
CA PRO A 87 8.57 -5.70 4.00
C PRO A 87 7.36 -6.55 3.59
N ARG A 88 6.64 -6.14 2.53
CA ARG A 88 5.46 -6.87 2.04
C ARG A 88 5.82 -8.24 1.46
N GLY A 89 6.95 -8.35 0.76
CA GLY A 89 7.40 -9.63 0.22
C GLY A 89 7.78 -10.62 1.32
N ILE A 90 8.39 -10.12 2.40
CA ILE A 90 8.62 -10.94 3.59
C ILE A 90 7.28 -11.36 4.20
N ALA A 91 6.32 -10.46 4.34
CA ALA A 91 5.05 -10.82 4.97
C ALA A 91 4.31 -11.93 4.22
N VAL A 92 4.31 -11.90 2.89
CA VAL A 92 3.72 -12.97 2.07
C VAL A 92 4.48 -14.30 2.27
N GLN A 93 5.81 -14.28 2.31
CA GLN A 93 6.61 -15.49 2.54
C GLN A 93 6.40 -16.08 3.93
N VAL A 94 6.36 -15.22 4.96
CA VAL A 94 6.08 -15.62 6.35
C VAL A 94 4.67 -16.18 6.47
N ALA A 95 3.67 -15.54 5.87
CA ALA A 95 2.29 -16.01 5.85
C ALA A 95 2.17 -17.39 5.19
N ARG A 96 2.80 -17.58 4.03
CA ARG A 96 2.80 -18.86 3.32
C ARG A 96 3.46 -19.95 4.15
N ARG A 97 4.65 -19.68 4.72
CA ARG A 97 5.34 -20.65 5.57
C ARG A 97 4.54 -20.99 6.82
N ALA A 98 3.88 -20.00 7.43
CA ALA A 98 3.02 -20.22 8.60
C ALA A 98 1.78 -21.07 8.28
N ALA A 99 1.26 -20.99 7.05
CA ALA A 99 0.16 -21.86 6.61
C ALA A 99 0.60 -23.32 6.44
N ASP A 100 1.83 -23.55 5.98
CA ASP A 100 2.34 -24.90 5.66
C ASP A 100 3.08 -25.57 6.84
N ASP A 101 3.56 -24.80 7.83
CA ASP A 101 4.41 -25.27 8.94
C ASP A 101 3.85 -24.84 10.31
N PRO A 102 3.11 -25.72 11.01
CA PRO A 102 2.55 -25.41 12.33
C PRO A 102 3.59 -25.11 13.41
N ALA A 103 4.80 -25.68 13.31
CA ALA A 103 5.87 -25.42 14.26
C ALA A 103 6.46 -24.02 14.06
N PHE A 104 6.60 -23.61 12.79
CA PHE A 104 6.94 -22.23 12.44
C PHE A 104 5.87 -21.25 12.93
N LEU A 105 4.58 -21.54 12.72
CA LEU A 105 3.50 -20.70 13.23
C LEU A 105 3.52 -20.60 14.77
N ALA A 106 3.77 -21.70 15.48
CA ALA A 106 3.93 -21.67 16.94
C ALA A 106 5.09 -20.77 17.39
N SER A 107 6.21 -20.82 16.66
CA SER A 107 7.38 -19.96 16.91
C SER A 107 7.06 -18.49 16.61
N LEU A 108 6.33 -18.24 15.52
CA LEU A 108 5.88 -16.91 15.10
C LEU A 108 4.92 -16.29 16.14
N ARG A 109 4.02 -17.09 16.74
CA ARG A 109 3.14 -16.65 17.83
C ARG A 109 3.91 -16.31 19.10
N ALA A 110 4.96 -17.08 19.42
CA ALA A 110 5.74 -16.90 20.62
C ALA A 110 6.62 -15.64 20.58
N ASP A 111 7.21 -15.34 19.42
CA ASP A 111 8.03 -14.14 19.22
C ASP A 111 7.93 -13.60 17.78
N PRO A 112 6.85 -12.86 17.46
CA PRO A 112 6.64 -12.35 16.11
C PRO A 112 7.78 -11.42 15.65
N THR A 113 8.29 -10.60 16.57
CA THR A 113 9.31 -9.59 16.26
C THR A 113 10.67 -10.23 16.04
N GLY A 114 11.11 -11.14 16.90
CA GLY A 114 12.37 -11.86 16.70
C GLY A 114 12.33 -12.79 15.50
N MET A 115 11.19 -13.42 15.23
CA MET A 115 10.99 -14.22 14.01
C MET A 115 11.05 -13.36 12.75
N ALA A 116 10.37 -12.22 12.72
CA ALA A 116 10.45 -11.30 11.59
C ALA A 116 11.89 -10.82 11.34
N ARG A 117 12.62 -10.42 12.40
CA ARG A 117 14.03 -10.02 12.31
C ARG A 117 14.90 -11.13 11.73
N THR A 118 14.73 -12.36 12.23
CA THR A 118 15.48 -13.53 11.76
C THR A 118 15.21 -13.81 10.27
N ASN A 119 13.95 -13.79 9.85
CA ASN A 119 13.58 -14.04 8.45
C ASN A 119 14.00 -12.86 7.54
N LEU A 120 13.91 -11.61 7.99
CA LEU A 120 14.38 -10.43 7.26
C LEU A 120 15.89 -10.43 7.06
N ALA A 121 16.66 -10.90 8.05
CA ALA A 121 18.11 -11.08 7.92
C ALA A 121 18.47 -12.09 6.82
N GLN A 122 17.64 -13.13 6.61
CA GLN A 122 17.86 -14.13 5.56
C GLN A 122 17.51 -13.62 4.15
N VAL A 123 16.47 -12.78 4.03
CA VAL A 123 16.02 -12.25 2.73
C VAL A 123 16.83 -11.02 2.29
N SER A 124 17.48 -10.32 3.23
CA SER A 124 18.20 -9.07 2.97
C SER A 124 19.55 -9.28 2.29
N LEU A 125 19.53 -9.61 1.00
CA LEU A 125 20.66 -9.37 0.09
C LEU A 125 20.96 -7.85 -0.06
N ASN A 126 20.07 -6.96 0.40
CA ASN A 126 20.11 -5.52 0.16
C ASN A 126 20.08 -4.61 1.42
N ARG A 127 20.79 -4.95 2.50
CA ARG A 127 21.04 -4.06 3.67
C ARG A 127 19.80 -3.46 4.37
N LEU A 128 18.62 -4.06 4.20
CA LEU A 128 17.42 -3.65 4.95
C LEU A 128 17.52 -4.20 6.38
N THR A 129 18.11 -3.43 7.29
CA THR A 129 18.01 -3.70 8.72
C THR A 129 16.64 -3.26 9.23
N MET A 130 15.95 -4.14 9.97
CA MET A 130 14.81 -3.69 10.76
C MET A 130 15.28 -2.68 11.79
N PRO A 131 14.57 -1.55 11.98
CA PRO A 131 14.78 -0.70 13.14
C PRO A 131 14.68 -1.51 14.44
N GLU A 132 15.54 -1.22 15.41
CA GLU A 132 15.56 -1.91 16.70
C GLU A 132 14.28 -1.70 17.52
N ASP A 133 13.57 -0.61 17.24
CA ASP A 133 12.29 -0.23 17.85
C ASP A 133 11.07 -0.71 17.06
N LEU A 134 11.27 -1.41 15.93
CA LEU A 134 10.17 -1.96 15.15
C LEU A 134 9.56 -3.19 15.85
N GLU A 135 8.29 -3.06 16.21
CA GLU A 135 7.40 -4.11 16.73
C GLU A 135 6.67 -4.79 15.58
N VAL A 136 6.63 -6.13 15.60
CA VAL A 136 5.76 -6.91 14.71
C VAL A 136 4.56 -7.42 15.49
N VAL A 137 3.36 -7.06 15.03
CA VAL A 137 2.09 -7.55 15.57
C VAL A 137 1.62 -8.68 14.66
N LEU A 138 1.63 -9.90 15.19
CA LEU A 138 1.02 -11.04 14.50
C LEU A 138 -0.50 -10.93 14.59
N VAL A 139 -1.16 -11.10 13.47
CA VAL A 139 -2.61 -11.12 13.37
C VAL A 139 -3.03 -12.34 12.58
N GLU A 140 -3.88 -13.16 13.18
CA GLU A 140 -4.38 -14.37 12.55
C GLU A 140 -5.82 -14.16 12.12
N GLU A 141 -6.11 -14.56 10.89
CA GLU A 141 -7.47 -14.60 10.39
C GLU A 141 -8.18 -15.88 10.83
N ASP A 142 -9.50 -15.80 10.83
CA ASP A 142 -10.40 -16.93 11.02
C ASP A 142 -11.46 -16.93 9.92
N ALA A 143 -12.41 -17.86 9.99
CA ALA A 143 -13.48 -17.98 8.98
C ALA A 143 -14.38 -16.74 8.86
N GLU A 144 -14.38 -15.86 9.87
CA GLU A 144 -15.26 -14.70 9.95
C GLU A 144 -14.48 -13.38 9.88
N THR A 145 -13.16 -13.39 9.93
CA THR A 145 -12.34 -12.17 10.00
C THR A 145 -11.27 -12.15 8.93
N ILE A 146 -11.24 -11.05 8.17
CA ILE A 146 -10.15 -10.72 7.24
C ILE A 146 -9.45 -9.45 7.73
N TRP A 147 -8.13 -9.42 7.54
CA TRP A 147 -7.29 -8.27 7.84
C TRP A 147 -6.60 -7.73 6.59
N LEU A 148 -6.81 -6.44 6.32
CA LEU A 148 -6.07 -5.68 5.33
C LEU A 148 -4.92 -4.95 6.03
N THR A 149 -3.69 -5.16 5.57
CA THR A 149 -2.53 -4.44 6.10
C THR A 149 -2.11 -3.34 5.15
N ILE A 150 -2.11 -2.10 5.64
CA ILE A 150 -1.72 -0.92 4.87
C ILE A 150 -0.33 -0.47 5.35
N PRO A 151 0.73 -0.66 4.54
CA PRO A 151 2.07 -0.26 4.91
C PRO A 151 2.19 1.26 5.07
N ILE A 152 3.18 1.70 5.84
CA ILE A 152 3.51 3.12 5.90
C ILE A 152 4.09 3.59 4.56
N ASP A 153 3.43 4.54 3.92
CA ASP A 153 3.96 5.20 2.73
C ASP A 153 5.12 6.14 3.11
N ARG A 154 6.36 5.63 2.99
CA ARG A 154 7.57 6.42 3.24
C ARG A 154 7.84 7.44 2.12
N HIS A 155 7.20 7.35 0.95
CA HIS A 155 7.48 8.19 -0.20
C HIS A 155 6.78 9.55 -0.15
N ARG A 156 5.60 9.67 0.47
CA ARG A 156 4.91 10.97 0.63
C ARG A 156 5.72 12.01 1.42
N ARG A 157 6.58 11.60 2.36
CA ARG A 157 7.43 12.54 3.11
C ARG A 157 8.56 13.17 2.27
N ALA A 158 9.04 12.47 1.24
CA ALA A 158 10.07 13.00 0.37
C ALA A 158 9.51 14.05 -0.61
N ARG A 159 8.34 13.81 -1.21
CA ARG A 159 7.74 14.74 -2.19
C ARG A 159 7.27 16.07 -1.60
N ARG A 160 6.66 16.07 -0.40
CA ARG A 160 6.27 17.33 0.27
C ARG A 160 7.46 18.25 0.58
N ARG A 161 8.68 17.72 0.74
CA ARG A 161 9.88 18.54 0.93
C ARG A 161 10.38 19.19 -0.35
N VAL A 162 10.08 18.63 -1.52
CA VAL A 162 10.47 19.19 -2.82
C VAL A 162 9.49 20.28 -3.26
N GLU A 163 8.19 20.07 -3.06
CA GLU A 163 7.17 21.06 -3.42
C GLU A 163 7.10 22.25 -2.44
N GLY A 164 7.55 22.09 -1.19
CA GLY A 164 7.58 23.16 -0.18
C GLY A 164 8.79 24.11 -0.25
N ARG A 165 9.76 23.90 -1.16
CA ARG A 165 10.93 24.80 -1.35
C ARG A 165 10.81 25.72 -2.56
N GLY A 166 9.57 25.98 -3.00
CA GLY A 166 9.29 26.74 -4.20
C GLY A 166 8.85 28.19 -4.01
N HIS A 167 8.68 28.75 -2.80
CA HIS A 167 8.22 30.15 -2.63
C HIS A 167 9.01 30.89 -1.55
N GLY A 168 10.26 31.21 -1.87
CA GLY A 168 11.06 32.23 -1.20
C GLY A 168 11.17 33.46 -2.10
N LYS A 169 10.34 34.46 -1.78
CA LYS A 169 10.33 35.87 -2.23
C LYS A 169 11.64 36.37 -2.87
N GLY A 170 11.61 36.60 -4.18
CA GLY A 170 12.42 37.62 -4.82
C GLY A 170 11.57 38.88 -5.01
N GLU A 171 11.65 39.83 -4.09
CA GLU A 171 11.18 41.21 -4.30
C GLU A 171 12.11 41.88 -5.32
N GLY A 172 11.83 41.68 -6.61
CA GLY A 172 12.46 42.41 -7.69
C GLY A 172 11.66 43.67 -8.01
N HIS A 173 11.97 44.79 -7.37
CA HIS A 173 11.58 46.10 -7.86
C HIS A 173 12.36 46.42 -9.16
N GLY A 174 11.78 46.06 -10.31
CA GLY A 174 12.27 46.43 -11.63
C GLY A 174 11.24 47.26 -12.37
N LYS A 175 11.39 48.59 -12.35
CA LYS A 175 10.69 49.49 -13.29
C LYS A 175 11.25 49.23 -14.70
N GLY A 176 10.49 48.50 -15.52
CA GLY A 176 10.75 48.34 -16.94
C GLY A 176 9.61 48.93 -17.75
N GLU A 177 9.74 50.19 -18.18
CA GLU A 177 8.88 50.78 -19.20
C GLU A 177 9.26 50.19 -20.57
N GLY A 178 8.48 49.24 -21.05
CA GLY A 178 8.58 48.70 -22.40
C GLY A 178 7.41 49.14 -23.26
N ARG A 179 7.50 50.31 -23.90
CA ARG A 179 6.62 50.71 -25.01
C ARG A 179 7.00 49.90 -26.25
N GLY A 180 6.15 48.97 -26.66
CA GLY A 180 6.20 48.32 -27.97
C GLY A 180 4.88 48.49 -28.69
N LYS A 181 4.75 49.57 -29.49
CA LYS A 181 3.73 49.68 -30.53
C LYS A 181 4.09 48.71 -31.65
N GLY A 182 3.12 47.90 -32.08
CA GLY A 182 3.23 47.05 -33.26
C GLY A 182 1.85 46.84 -33.86
N GLU A 183 1.47 47.74 -34.77
CA GLU A 183 0.32 47.63 -35.66
C GLU A 183 0.55 46.51 -36.68
N GLY A 184 -0.54 45.84 -37.10
CA GLY A 184 -0.54 44.89 -38.21
C GLY A 184 -1.89 44.16 -38.28
N HIS A 185 -2.94 44.83 -38.76
CA HIS A 185 -3.50 44.62 -40.10
C HIS A 185 -3.95 43.18 -40.40
N GLY A 186 -5.27 42.99 -40.28
CA GLY A 186 -6.17 42.44 -41.30
C GLY A 186 -5.83 41.09 -41.94
N HIS A 187 -6.79 40.16 -41.87
CA HIS A 187 -7.61 39.87 -43.04
C HIS A 187 -8.78 38.96 -42.67
N ASP A 188 -9.96 39.40 -43.09
CA ASP A 188 -11.09 38.55 -43.44
C ASP A 188 -10.65 37.29 -44.17
N ARG A 189 -11.33 36.18 -43.87
CA ARG A 189 -12.06 35.43 -44.90
C ARG A 189 -13.01 34.42 -44.27
N HIS A 190 -14.28 34.70 -44.49
CA HIS A 190 -15.34 33.71 -44.70
C HIS A 190 -14.84 32.48 -45.46
N ARG A 191 -15.22 31.28 -45.00
CA ARG A 191 -15.80 30.29 -45.89
C ARG A 191 -16.70 29.32 -45.12
N GLU A 192 -17.81 29.07 -45.80
CA GLU A 192 -18.97 28.21 -45.54
C GLU A 192 -18.66 26.83 -44.94
#